data_AF-A0A9E2AEA6-F1
#
_entry.id   AF-A0A9E2AEA6-F1
#
_cell.length_a   1.000
_cell.length_b   1.000
_cell.length_c   1.000
_cell.angle_alpha   90.00
_cell.angle_beta   90.00
_cell.angle_gamma   90.00
#
_symmetry.space_group_name_H-M   'P 1'
#
loop_
_entity.id
_entity.type
_entity.pdbx_description
1 polymer ?
#
loop_
_entity_poly.entity_id
_entity_poly.type
_entity_poly.pdbx_seq_one_letter_code
_entity_poly.pdbx_strand_id
1 'polypeptide(L)'
;RELTALRREHPALRHGTLTVLGHTTDTIAYLREHENEQVAVVINRGDQTTHIAVPAITESPSVIWGSATVSVDHDGIAVEDVGPGTGAVIQL
;
A
#
# COMPACT_ATOMS: atom_id res chain seq x y z
N ARG A 1 6.43 -15.79 -7.28
CA ARG A 1 6.77 -16.65 -6.11
C ARG A 1 6.74 -15.82 -4.82
N GLU A 2 7.40 -14.67 -4.82
CA GLU A 2 7.45 -13.72 -3.70
C GLU A 2 6.07 -13.24 -3.22
N LEU A 3 5.21 -12.68 -4.11
CA LEU A 3 3.85 -12.25 -3.72
C LEU A 3 2.97 -13.35 -3.13
N THR A 4 3.19 -14.62 -3.52
CA THR A 4 2.49 -15.76 -2.92
C THR A 4 2.98 -16.06 -1.51
N ALA A 5 4.28 -15.85 -1.23
CA ALA A 5 4.83 -15.95 0.12
C ALA A 5 4.35 -14.78 0.99
N LEU A 6 4.41 -13.55 0.47
CA LEU A 6 3.86 -12.36 1.13
C LEU A 6 2.39 -12.56 1.55
N ARG A 7 1.55 -13.09 0.63
CA ARG A 7 0.14 -13.38 0.95
C ARG A 7 -0.04 -14.47 2.03
N ARG A 8 0.93 -15.36 2.21
CA ARG A 8 0.91 -16.37 3.29
C ARG A 8 1.40 -15.80 4.61
N GLU A 9 2.37 -14.90 4.58
CA GLU A 9 2.99 -14.27 5.75
C GLU A 9 2.10 -13.18 6.37
N HIS A 10 1.23 -12.56 5.56
CA HIS A 10 0.33 -11.48 5.97
C HIS A 10 -1.16 -11.90 5.87
N PRO A 11 -1.77 -12.41 6.95
CA PRO A 11 -3.19 -12.77 7.01
C PRO A 11 -4.15 -11.71 6.45
N ALA A 12 -3.88 -10.42 6.65
CA ALA A 12 -4.66 -9.32 6.09
C ALA A 12 -4.79 -9.41 4.56
N LEU A 13 -3.74 -9.83 3.85
CA LEU A 13 -3.78 -10.02 2.40
C LEU A 13 -4.66 -11.21 1.98
N ARG A 14 -4.83 -12.22 2.84
CA ARG A 14 -5.60 -13.42 2.52
C ARG A 14 -7.07 -13.34 2.95
N HIS A 15 -7.30 -12.86 4.17
CA HIS A 15 -8.60 -12.89 4.86
C HIS A 15 -9.15 -11.50 5.16
N GLY A 16 -8.32 -10.47 5.05
CA GLY A 16 -8.71 -9.13 5.46
C GLY A 16 -9.77 -8.49 4.57
N THR A 17 -10.57 -7.65 5.19
CA THR A 17 -11.54 -6.77 4.53
C THR A 17 -10.79 -5.83 3.59
N LEU A 18 -11.43 -5.47 2.47
CA LEU A 18 -10.87 -4.52 1.51
C LEU A 18 -11.62 -3.19 1.63
N THR A 19 -10.86 -2.11 1.83
CA THR A 19 -11.38 -0.75 1.84
C THR A 19 -10.62 0.07 0.80
N VAL A 20 -11.32 0.65 -0.17
CA VAL A 20 -10.67 1.55 -1.15
C VAL A 20 -10.35 2.86 -0.44
N LEU A 21 -9.07 3.25 -0.48
CA LEU A 21 -8.58 4.47 0.16
C LEU A 21 -8.59 5.65 -0.81
N GLY A 22 -8.29 5.38 -2.08
CA GLY A 22 -8.28 6.40 -3.13
C GLY A 22 -7.94 5.79 -4.48
N HIS A 23 -8.30 6.49 -5.54
CA HIS A 23 -7.86 6.15 -6.89
C HIS A 23 -7.80 7.41 -7.76
N THR A 24 -6.89 7.38 -8.71
CA THR A 24 -6.87 8.27 -9.88
C THR A 24 -7.19 7.42 -11.11
N THR A 25 -7.08 8.00 -12.30
CA THR A 25 -7.14 7.23 -13.55
C THR A 25 -6.11 6.09 -13.54
N ASP A 26 -4.90 6.38 -13.07
CA ASP A 26 -3.74 5.51 -13.24
C ASP A 26 -3.26 4.85 -11.95
N THR A 27 -3.74 5.29 -10.78
CA THR A 27 -3.32 4.75 -9.48
C THR A 27 -4.52 4.26 -8.69
N ILE A 28 -4.37 3.14 -7.98
CA ILE A 28 -5.35 2.69 -6.99
C ILE A 28 -4.64 2.37 -5.68
N ALA A 29 -5.21 2.86 -4.57
CA ALA A 29 -4.80 2.53 -3.23
C ALA A 29 -5.96 1.89 -2.46
N TYR A 30 -5.69 0.77 -1.79
CA TYR A 30 -6.67 0.11 -0.93
C TYR A 30 -6.01 -0.47 0.31
N LEU A 31 -6.76 -0.51 1.40
CA LEU A 31 -6.40 -1.13 2.66
C LEU A 31 -6.89 -2.57 2.68
N ARG A 32 -6.06 -3.45 3.25
CA ARG A 32 -6.43 -4.78 3.70
C ARG A 32 -6.25 -4.84 5.20
N GLU A 33 -7.32 -5.19 5.90
CA GLU A 33 -7.34 -5.23 7.37
C GLU A 33 -7.86 -6.57 7.88
N HIS A 34 -7.12 -7.19 8.80
CA HIS A 34 -7.55 -8.39 9.50
C HIS A 34 -7.01 -8.38 10.94
N GLU A 35 -7.92 -8.39 11.91
CA GLU A 35 -7.59 -8.33 13.34
C GLU A 35 -6.69 -7.11 13.66
N ASN A 36 -5.41 -7.35 14.00
CA ASN A 36 -4.44 -6.32 14.35
C ASN A 36 -3.44 -6.04 13.23
N GLU A 37 -3.71 -6.50 12.01
CA GLU A 37 -2.84 -6.30 10.86
C GLU A 37 -3.52 -5.41 9.81
N GLN A 38 -2.84 -4.33 9.45
CA GLN A 38 -3.24 -3.40 8.40
C GLN A 38 -2.16 -3.32 7.34
N VAL A 39 -2.58 -3.46 6.09
CA VAL A 39 -1.67 -3.40 4.93
C VAL A 39 -2.30 -2.52 3.86
N ALA A 40 -1.63 -1.42 3.51
CA ALA A 40 -1.99 -0.62 2.35
C ALA A 40 -1.33 -1.21 1.10
N VAL A 41 -2.07 -1.26 0.01
CA VAL A 41 -1.57 -1.65 -1.31
C VAL A 41 -1.79 -0.49 -2.26
N VAL A 42 -0.72 -0.09 -2.93
CA VAL A 42 -0.72 0.95 -3.97
C VAL A 42 -0.29 0.32 -5.28
N ILE A 43 -1.08 0.52 -6.33
CA ILE A 43 -0.78 0.02 -7.68
C ILE A 43 -0.77 1.20 -8.63
N ASN A 44 0.36 1.39 -9.31
CA ASN A 44 0.53 2.36 -10.38
C ASN A 44 0.42 1.66 -11.74
N ARG A 45 -0.66 1.95 -12.45
CA ARG A 45 -0.97 1.48 -13.80
C ARG A 45 -0.58 2.50 -14.89
N GLY A 46 -0.09 3.67 -14.48
CA GLY A 46 0.34 4.74 -15.38
C GLY A 46 1.73 4.51 -15.94
N ASP A 47 2.15 5.47 -16.78
CA ASP A 47 3.47 5.50 -17.41
C ASP A 47 4.46 6.45 -16.71
N GLN A 48 4.01 7.19 -15.69
CA GLN A 48 4.82 8.03 -14.81
C GLN A 48 4.88 7.48 -13.39
N THR A 49 5.91 7.86 -12.64
CA THR A 49 5.96 7.68 -11.18
C THR A 49 4.81 8.41 -10.51
N THR A 50 4.22 7.81 -9.47
CA THR A 50 3.07 8.37 -8.75
C THR A 50 3.37 8.59 -7.26
N HIS A 51 2.62 9.52 -6.68
CA HIS A 51 2.64 9.87 -5.27
C HIS A 51 1.19 9.89 -4.77
N ILE A 52 0.91 9.27 -3.63
CA ILE A 52 -0.44 9.19 -3.07
C ILE A 52 -0.41 9.28 -1.54
N ALA A 53 -1.34 10.03 -0.99
CA ALA A 53 -1.61 10.04 0.44
C ALA A 53 -2.60 8.93 0.79
N VAL A 54 -2.24 8.13 1.79
CA VAL A 54 -3.06 7.05 2.35
C VAL A 54 -3.59 7.52 3.71
N PRO A 55 -4.92 7.68 3.88
CA PRO A 55 -5.50 8.11 5.15
C PRO A 55 -5.47 6.94 6.14
N ALA A 56 -4.38 6.81 6.88
CA ALA A 56 -4.18 5.80 7.90
C ALA A 56 -3.34 6.34 9.05
N ILE A 57 -3.53 5.77 10.24
CA ILE A 57 -2.82 6.16 11.46
C ILE A 57 -1.78 5.09 11.78
N THR A 58 -0.52 5.41 11.55
CA THR A 58 0.62 4.58 11.98
C THR A 58 1.82 5.47 12.27
N GLU A 59 2.63 5.06 13.24
CA GLU A 59 3.89 5.73 13.59
C GLU A 59 5.09 5.16 12.81
N SER A 60 4.94 4.01 12.17
CA SER A 60 6.07 3.27 11.59
C SER A 60 5.67 2.50 10.33
N PRO A 61 5.26 3.21 9.26
CA PRO A 61 4.94 2.56 8.00
C PRO A 61 6.21 1.93 7.40
N SER A 62 6.08 0.74 6.81
CA SER A 62 7.21 0.07 6.16
C SER A 62 6.81 -0.63 4.86
N VAL A 63 7.66 -0.52 3.85
CA VAL A 63 7.46 -1.23 2.57
C VAL A 63 7.86 -2.68 2.75
N ILE A 64 6.89 -3.59 2.64
CA ILE A 64 7.10 -5.04 2.76
C ILE A 64 7.20 -5.73 1.39
N TRP A 65 6.80 -5.03 0.31
CA TRP A 65 7.02 -5.47 -1.06
C TRP A 65 6.98 -4.31 -2.05
N GLY A 66 7.76 -4.41 -3.13
CA GLY A 66 7.81 -3.42 -4.20
C GLY A 66 8.80 -2.29 -3.90
N SER A 67 8.65 -1.17 -4.60
CA SER A 67 9.50 0.02 -4.42
C SER A 67 8.61 1.24 -4.24
N ALA A 68 8.76 1.86 -3.08
CA ALA A 68 8.14 3.12 -2.71
C ALA A 68 8.96 3.75 -1.57
N THR A 69 8.88 5.07 -1.44
CA THR A 69 9.30 5.79 -0.23
C THR A 69 8.05 6.03 0.62
N VAL A 70 8.11 5.74 1.91
CA VAL A 70 6.98 5.95 2.83
C VAL A 70 7.38 6.87 3.96
N SER A 71 6.50 7.81 4.28
CA SER A 71 6.67 8.72 5.40
C SER A 71 5.32 9.00 6.06
N VAL A 72 5.35 9.35 7.34
CA VAL A 72 4.17 9.82 8.05
C VAL A 72 4.04 11.33 7.81
N ASP A 73 2.85 11.77 7.42
CA ASP A 73 2.48 13.17 7.22
C ASP A 73 1.25 13.53 8.07
N HIS A 74 0.91 14.82 8.15
CA HIS A 74 -0.23 15.33 8.91
C HIS A 74 -1.58 14.71 8.50
N ASP A 75 -1.71 14.31 7.23
CA ASP A 75 -2.93 13.74 6.65
C ASP A 75 -2.93 12.20 6.59
N GLY A 76 -1.87 11.53 7.08
CA GLY A 76 -1.75 10.07 7.07
C GLY A 76 -0.36 9.61 6.64
N ILE A 77 -0.30 8.72 5.66
CA ILE A 77 0.97 8.16 5.14
C ILE A 77 1.17 8.64 3.72
N ALA A 78 2.27 9.34 3.45
CA ALA A 78 2.69 9.66 2.09
C ALA A 78 3.41 8.43 1.51
N VAL A 79 2.94 7.99 0.33
CA VAL A 79 3.57 6.93 -0.45
C VAL A 79 4.07 7.56 -1.75
N GLU A 80 5.38 7.55 -1.93
CA GLU A 80 6.09 8.23 -3.01
C GLU A 80 6.90 7.23 -3.84
N ASP A 81 7.37 7.66 -5.01
CA ASP A 81 8.30 6.90 -5.86
C ASP A 81 7.76 5.54 -6.36
N VAL A 82 6.42 5.38 -6.42
CA VAL A 82 5.83 4.16 -7.00
C VAL A 82 5.96 4.23 -8.52
N GLY A 83 6.92 3.49 -9.08
CA GLY A 83 7.25 3.51 -10.50
C GLY A 83 6.13 3.02 -11.43
N PRO A 84 6.19 3.35 -12.73
CA PRO A 84 5.15 3.03 -13.70
C PRO A 84 4.98 1.54 -13.92
N GLY A 85 3.73 1.08 -14.00
CA GLY A 85 3.39 -0.34 -14.15
C GLY A 85 3.78 -1.23 -12.94
N THR A 86 4.07 -0.62 -11.78
CA THR A 86 4.47 -1.34 -10.56
C THR A 86 3.47 -1.14 -9.42
N GLY A 87 3.79 -1.67 -8.25
CA GLY A 87 3.04 -1.43 -7.04
C GLY A 87 3.90 -1.64 -5.80
N ALA A 88 3.38 -1.21 -4.67
CA ALA A 88 3.99 -1.39 -3.37
C ALA A 88 2.96 -1.88 -2.35
N VAL A 89 3.44 -2.66 -1.39
CA VAL A 89 2.69 -3.13 -0.25
C VAL A 89 3.34 -2.55 1.00
N ILE A 90 2.56 -1.82 1.78
CA ILE A 90 3.01 -1.08 2.95
C ILE A 90 2.33 -1.67 4.18
N GLN A 91 3.11 -2.13 5.14
CA GLN A 91 2.59 -2.45 6.47
C GLN A 91 2.39 -1.14 7.23
N LEU A 92 1.20 -1.01 7.82
CA LEU A 92 0.82 0.09 8.68
C LEU A 92 0.95 -0.34 10.14
#